data_AF-A0A1C7DPR5-F1
#
_entry.id   AF-A0A1C7DPR5-F1
#
_cell.length_a   1.000
_cell.length_b   1.000
_cell.length_c   1.000
_cell.angle_alpha   90.00
_cell.angle_beta   90.00
_cell.angle_gamma   90.00
#
_symmetry.space_group_name_H-M   'P 1'
#
loop_
_entity.id
_entity.type
_entity.pdbx_description
1 polymer ?
#
loop_
_entity_poly.entity_id
_entity_poly.type
_entity_poly.pdbx_seq_one_letter_code
_entity_poly.pdbx_strand_id
1 'polypeptide(L)' 'MDKLLNQLILIAGAWSETEDKVIEQQFSILFEELKQLTGLNHAAAEGLLHRHISGEMAA' A
#
# COMPACT_ATOMS: atom_id res chain seq x y z
N MET A 1 -5.78 2.18 9.90
CA MET A 1 -4.95 2.80 8.85
C MET A 1 -3.57 2.17 8.82
N ASP A 2 -2.78 2.21 9.90
CA ASP A 2 -1.45 1.60 9.96
C ASP A 2 -1.41 0.11 9.61
N LYS A 3 -2.39 -0.67 10.07
CA LYS A 3 -2.50 -2.09 9.71
C LYS A 3 -2.63 -2.29 8.19
N LEU A 4 -3.45 -1.49 7.51
CA LEU A 4 -3.66 -1.58 6.06
C LEU A 4 -2.40 -1.17 5.30
N LEU A 5 -1.74 -0.08 5.73
CA LEU A 5 -0.49 0.37 5.14
C LEU A 5 0.62 -0.68 5.32
N ASN A 6 0.74 -1.28 6.51
CA ASN A 6 1.69 -2.37 6.75
C ASN A 6 1.40 -3.59 5.88
N GLN A 7 0.12 -3.96 5.69
CA GLN A 7 -0.26 -5.05 4.80
C GLN A 7 0.11 -4.76 3.34
N LEU A 8 -0.14 -3.54 2.87
CA LEU A 8 0.24 -3.12 1.51
C LEU A 8 1.76 -3.21 1.30
N ILE A 9 2.56 -2.81 2.29
CA ILE A 9 4.03 -2.92 2.23
C ILE A 9 4.48 -4.38 2.14
N LEU A 10 3.92 -5.26 2.99
CA LEU A 10 4.29 -6.68 3.00
C LEU A 10 3.95 -7.37 1.68
N ILE A 11 2.79 -7.07 1.11
CA ILE A 11 2.35 -7.64 -0.18
C ILE A 11 3.20 -7.10 -1.32
N ALA A 12 3.52 -5.80 -1.34
CA ALA A 12 4.42 -5.23 -2.34
C ALA A 12 5.81 -5.89 -2.30
N GLY A 13 6.34 -6.14 -1.10
CA GLY A 13 7.59 -6.89 -0.91
C GLY A 13 7.50 -8.31 -1.46
N ALA A 14 6.47 -9.07 -1.08
CA ALA A 14 6.27 -10.43 -1.57
C ALA A 14 6.07 -10.49 -3.09
N TRP A 15 5.37 -9.53 -3.68
CA TRP A 15 5.16 -9.44 -5.12
C TRP A 15 6.49 -9.18 -5.85
N SER A 16 7.34 -8.30 -5.32
CA SER A 16 8.66 -8.02 -5.92
C SER A 16 9.57 -9.24 -5.97
N GLU A 17 9.39 -10.24 -5.10
CA GLU A 17 10.19 -11.46 -5.08
C GLU A 17 9.63 -12.56 -5.98
N THR A 18 8.32 -12.58 -6.19
CA THR A 18 7.61 -13.72 -6.82
C THR A 18 7.01 -13.41 -8.17
N GLU A 19 6.71 -12.14 -8.45
CA GLU A 19 5.93 -11.67 -9.61
C GLU A 19 4.55 -12.36 -9.73
N ASP A 20 4.02 -12.92 -8.63
CA ASP A 20 2.77 -13.68 -8.61
C ASP A 20 1.54 -12.77 -8.85
N LYS A 21 0.72 -13.16 -9.84
CA LYS A 21 -0.49 -12.43 -10.25
C LYS A 21 -1.57 -12.37 -9.18
N VAL A 22 -1.65 -13.35 -8.30
CA VAL A 22 -2.56 -13.35 -7.16
C VAL A 22 -2.13 -12.28 -6.15
N ILE A 23 -0.83 -12.13 -5.92
CA ILE A 23 -0.28 -11.13 -5.01
C ILE A 23 -0.47 -9.71 -5.57
N GLU A 24 -0.24 -9.52 -6.88
CA GLU A 24 -0.58 -8.27 -7.60
C GLU A 24 -2.05 -7.87 -7.40
N GLN A 25 -2.96 -8.85 -7.54
CA GLN A 25 -4.40 -8.61 -7.40
C GLN A 25 -4.78 -8.27 -5.95
N GLN A 26 -4.18 -8.95 -4.97
CA GLN A 26 -4.38 -8.63 -3.55
C GLN A 26 -3.89 -7.22 -3.22
N PHE A 27 -2.73 -6.81 -3.74
CA PHE A 27 -2.22 -5.45 -3.59
C PHE A 27 -3.22 -4.44 -4.15
N SER A 28 -3.70 -4.67 -5.37
CA SER A 28 -4.65 -3.78 -6.04
C SER A 28 -5.95 -3.59 -5.25
N ILE A 29 -6.49 -4.66 -4.66
CA ILE A 29 -7.71 -4.60 -3.83
C ILE A 29 -7.50 -3.74 -2.59
N LEU A 30 -6.43 -4.00 -1.84
CA LEU A 30 -6.14 -3.24 -0.62
C LEU A 30 -5.77 -1.79 -0.92
N PHE A 31 -5.16 -1.53 -2.08
CA PHE A 31 -4.81 -0.18 -2.48
C PHE A 31 -6.05 0.65 -2.83
N GLU A 32 -7.05 0.03 -3.45
CA GLU A 32 -8.36 0.67 -3.63
C GLU A 32 -9.08 0.90 -2.30
N GLU A 33 -8.99 -0.04 -1.34
CA GLU A 33 -9.53 0.16 0.01
C GLU A 33 -8.88 1.37 0.69
N LEU A 34 -7.55 1.52 0.57
CA LEU A 34 -6.82 2.69 1.08
C LEU A 34 -7.34 3.99 0.48
N LYS A 35 -7.53 4.04 -0.84
CA LYS A 35 -8.06 5.22 -1.53
C LYS A 35 -9.48 5.55 -1.06
N GLN A 36 -10.36 4.55 -0.91
CA GLN A 36 -11.72 4.76 -0.44
C GLN A 36 -11.77 5.26 1.01
N LEU A 37 -10.92 4.72 1.90
CA LEU A 37 -10.86 5.14 3.31
C LEU A 37 -10.33 6.56 3.49
N THR A 38 -9.37 6.96 2.64
CA THR A 38 -8.68 8.25 2.78
C THR A 38 -9.24 9.34 1.87
N GLY A 39 -10.06 8.99 0.88
CA GLY A 39 -10.52 9.89 -0.17
C GLY A 39 -9.40 10.36 -1.11
N LEU A 40 -8.22 9.72 -1.06
CA LEU A 40 -7.07 10.11 -1.85
C LEU A 40 -7.18 9.60 -3.29
N ASN A 41 -6.65 10.40 -4.21
CA ASN A 41 -6.38 9.93 -5.56
C ASN A 41 -5.17 8.97 -5.55
N HIS A 42 -4.93 8.31 -6.69
CA HIS A 42 -3.88 7.30 -6.82
C HIS A 42 -2.50 7.82 -6.38
N ALA A 43 -2.03 8.93 -6.96
CA ALA A 43 -0.71 9.51 -6.64
C ALA A 43 -0.56 9.91 -5.17
N ALA A 44 -1.63 10.42 -4.54
CA ALA A 44 -1.60 10.78 -3.14
C ALA A 44 -1.62 9.55 -2.21
N ALA A 45 -2.30 8.47 -2.61
CA ALA A 45 -2.27 7.19 -1.89
C ALA A 45 -0.89 6.50 -2.00
N GLU A 46 -0.25 6.54 -3.18
CA GLU A 46 1.14 6.10 -3.35
C GLU A 46 2.09 6.92 -2.46
N GLY A 47 1.94 8.25 -2.48
CA GLY A 47 2.73 9.14 -1.63
C GLY A 47 2.51 8.91 -0.13
N LEU A 48 1.32 8.48 0.29
CA LEU A 48 1.06 8.07 1.67
C LEU A 48 1.81 6.77 2.02
N LEU A 49 1.78 5.78 1.12
CA LEU A 49 2.53 4.53 1.26
C LEU A 49 4.03 4.76 1.36
N HIS A 50 4.59 5.58 0.47
CA HIS A 50 6.01 5.92 0.46
C HIS A 50 6.44 6.63 1.76
N ARG A 51 5.64 7.60 2.25
CA ARG A 51 5.91 8.27 3.53
C ARG A 51 5.86 7.31 4.72
N HIS A 52 4.93 6.35 4.70
CA HIS A 52 4.85 5.32 5.73
C HIS A 52 6.08 4.40 5.71
N ILE A 53 6.54 3.99 4.53
CA ILE A 53 7.78 3.20 4.35
C ILE A 53 9.00 3.97 4.86
N SER A 54 9.11 5.26 4.52
CA SER A 54 10.24 6.12 4.93
C SER A 54 10.20 6.49 6.42
N GLY A 55 9.16 6.11 7.16
CA GLY A 55 9.00 6.46 8.58
C GLY A 55 8.66 7.95 8.81
N GLU A 56 8.30 8.70 7.76
CA GLU A 56 8.00 10.13 7.84
C GLU A 56 6.64 10.44 8.50
N MET A 57 5.86 9.41 8.83
CA MET A 57 4.65 9.56 9.66
C MET A 57 4.93 9.49 11.17
N ALA A 58 6.19 9.34 11.58
CA ALA A 58 6.61 9.40 12.99
C ALA A 58 7.06 10.82 13.38
N ALA A 59 6.12 11.78 13.41
CA ALA A 59 6.27 13.07 14.11
C ALA A 59 4.91 13.70 14.42
#